data_AF-A0A5K4EWS7-F1
#
_entry.id   AF-A0A5K4EWS7-F1
#
_cell.length_a   1.000
_cell.length_b   1.000
_cell.length_c   1.000
_cell.angle_alpha   90.00
_cell.angle_beta   90.00
_cell.angle_gamma   90.00
#
_symmetry.space_group_name_H-M   'P 1'
#
loop_
_entity.id
_entity.type
_entity.pdbx_description
1 polymer ?
#
loop_
_entity_poly.entity_id
_entity_poly.type
_entity_poly.pdbx_seq_one_letter_code
_entity_poly.pdbx_strand_id
1 'polypeptide(L)'
;MLNINVGVLGHVDSGKTSLAKVLSTIASTSAFDKNPQSKKRGITLDLGFSSFTVDSAGYPFTPSIRENFEKVQFTLVDCPGHGSLIKTVLCGSQIIDIVVLVIDVTKGFQTQTAECLVIGEIACEKMLVVLNKCDLLNENQRDESIQKMKKRILKTLENTIFKQSEIAEISAAPGGVQAIQFVICVTEVENLITLLARSIHDPTEKRNKLKDMGFVFAVDHCFTITGQGTILTGTVLSGTTSVGQTIGLPYQRIQKKIKSIQRFRQPIQSIVPGDRAGICVPQLDSNLLERGLVGDITSTDNLIPCYACILSNVKKVSYYKLSIKSQSRLHIFIGQETVLSSLTFFTKIKLDNHLNNPCEFDKTIMYQYIDEISNEIDNNVYVLLEFEHPVICPMNGLAIGAKLDTYSITSCRIALYGHVCKSKTRRGQLERIVNPRMCIVNGLFKRETNWDIFIGLRAYLIIKSNEDSSSNDNHIQRIYGYIESSFGQSGKCRLALENDLPDEILAQYSSKAGRKQISQPDIEVILEFKKNIFDPQRRVIQ
;
A
#
# COMPACT_ATOMS: atom_id res chain seq x y z
N MET A 1 -7.26 -11.80 -17.44
CA MET A 1 -6.70 -12.58 -16.32
C MET A 1 -6.55 -11.68 -15.10
N LEU A 2 -7.04 -12.10 -13.95
CA LEU A 2 -6.94 -11.39 -12.68
C LEU A 2 -5.79 -11.96 -11.84
N ASN A 3 -4.92 -11.12 -11.27
CA ASN A 3 -3.88 -11.57 -10.32
C ASN A 3 -4.31 -11.32 -8.87
N ILE A 4 -4.22 -12.32 -8.01
CA ILE A 4 -4.47 -12.24 -6.57
C ILE A 4 -3.20 -12.60 -5.82
N ASN A 5 -2.74 -11.72 -4.94
CA ASN A 5 -1.58 -11.96 -4.10
C ASN A 5 -2.03 -12.61 -2.78
N VAL A 6 -1.53 -13.81 -2.52
CA VAL A 6 -1.88 -14.62 -1.34
C VAL A 6 -0.68 -14.68 -0.41
N GLY A 7 -0.79 -14.07 0.76
CA GLY A 7 0.22 -14.19 1.80
C GLY A 7 0.15 -15.57 2.45
N VAL A 8 1.24 -16.33 2.45
CA VAL A 8 1.32 -17.59 3.20
C VAL A 8 2.04 -17.32 4.52
N LEU A 9 1.29 -17.23 5.62
CA LEU A 9 1.76 -16.85 6.95
C LEU A 9 1.59 -18.00 7.95
N GLY A 10 2.33 -17.95 9.07
CA GLY A 10 2.29 -18.98 10.10
C GLY A 10 3.64 -19.23 10.78
N HIS A 11 3.62 -20.03 11.84
CA HIS A 11 4.79 -20.32 12.67
C HIS A 11 5.94 -21.01 11.91
N VAL A 12 7.15 -21.01 12.50
CA VAL A 12 8.28 -21.81 12.00
C VAL A 12 7.86 -23.27 11.85
N ASP A 13 8.28 -23.91 10.78
CA ASP A 13 7.97 -25.32 10.49
C ASP A 13 6.49 -25.70 10.40
N SER A 14 5.56 -24.75 10.27
CA SER A 14 4.15 -25.08 9.98
C SER A 14 3.95 -25.64 8.57
N GLY A 15 4.97 -25.56 7.71
CA GLY A 15 4.97 -26.09 6.34
C GLY A 15 4.49 -25.11 5.28
N LYS A 16 4.64 -23.80 5.50
CA LYS A 16 4.33 -22.72 4.53
C LYS A 16 4.97 -22.94 3.16
N THR A 17 6.29 -23.18 3.13
CA THR A 17 7.03 -23.40 1.88
C THR A 17 6.65 -24.70 1.20
N SER A 18 6.38 -25.76 1.97
CA SER A 18 5.84 -27.01 1.42
C SER A 18 4.47 -26.79 0.78
N LEU A 19 3.57 -26.09 1.47
CA LEU A 19 2.25 -25.74 0.95
C LEU A 19 2.35 -24.91 -0.34
N ALA A 20 3.21 -23.88 -0.34
CA ALA A 20 3.44 -23.07 -1.52
C ALA A 20 3.95 -23.93 -2.69
N LYS A 21 4.87 -24.86 -2.44
CA LYS A 21 5.40 -25.77 -3.46
C LYS A 21 4.33 -26.71 -4.03
N VAL A 22 3.43 -27.23 -3.20
CA VAL A 22 2.31 -28.09 -3.64
C VAL A 22 1.34 -27.34 -4.54
N LEU A 23 1.04 -26.09 -4.19
CA LEU A 23 0.09 -25.27 -4.96
C LEU A 23 0.68 -24.72 -6.26
N SER A 24 2.00 -24.48 -6.30
CA SER A 24 2.61 -23.71 -7.38
C SER A 24 2.87 -24.53 -8.64
N THR A 25 2.54 -23.94 -9.80
CA THR A 25 2.98 -24.43 -11.11
C THR A 25 4.23 -23.70 -11.59
N ILE A 26 4.43 -22.44 -11.17
CA ILE A 26 5.56 -21.59 -11.57
C ILE A 26 6.31 -21.08 -10.34
N ALA A 27 7.64 -21.22 -10.37
CA ALA A 27 8.54 -20.62 -9.38
C ALA A 27 9.06 -19.26 -9.87
N SER A 28 9.00 -18.23 -9.02
CA SER A 28 9.57 -16.91 -9.29
C SER A 28 10.76 -16.61 -8.36
N THR A 29 11.00 -15.34 -8.03
CA THR A 29 12.11 -14.87 -7.20
C THR A 29 12.07 -15.46 -5.79
N SER A 30 13.22 -15.92 -5.28
CA SER A 30 13.41 -16.46 -3.92
C SER A 30 12.46 -17.59 -3.50
N ALA A 31 11.73 -18.19 -4.45
CA ALA A 31 10.81 -19.28 -4.20
C ALA A 31 11.51 -20.53 -3.65
N PHE A 32 10.83 -21.25 -2.76
CA PHE A 32 11.20 -22.59 -2.29
C PHE A 32 12.60 -22.65 -1.69
N ASP A 33 12.98 -21.62 -0.94
CA ASP A 33 14.26 -21.54 -0.23
C ASP A 33 15.48 -21.80 -1.14
N LYS A 34 15.43 -21.35 -2.41
CA LYS A 34 16.52 -21.57 -3.37
C LYS A 34 17.86 -20.95 -2.94
N ASN A 35 17.83 -19.89 -2.14
CA ASN A 35 19.02 -19.20 -1.64
C ASN A 35 19.88 -20.15 -0.77
N PRO A 36 21.19 -20.30 -1.04
CA PRO A 36 22.09 -21.13 -0.24
C PRO A 36 22.03 -20.88 1.27
N GLN A 37 21.78 -19.64 1.70
CA GLN A 37 21.65 -19.31 3.12
C GLN A 37 20.37 -19.89 3.74
N SER A 38 19.24 -19.83 3.03
CA SER A 38 17.98 -20.44 3.47
C SER A 38 18.12 -21.96 3.57
N LYS A 39 18.75 -22.61 2.56
CA LYS A 39 19.03 -24.05 2.59
C LYS A 39 19.90 -24.49 3.76
N LYS A 40 20.98 -23.73 4.03
CA LYS A 40 21.88 -24.02 5.16
C LYS A 40 21.20 -23.91 6.51
N ARG A 41 20.28 -22.95 6.67
CA ARG A 41 19.55 -22.72 7.92
C ARG A 41 18.25 -23.52 8.03
N GLY A 42 17.79 -24.13 6.95
CA GLY A 42 16.52 -24.86 6.90
C GLY A 42 15.29 -23.98 7.11
N ILE A 43 15.40 -22.67 6.91
CA ILE A 43 14.32 -21.70 7.11
C ILE A 43 14.26 -20.69 5.97
N THR A 44 13.06 -20.23 5.66
CA THR A 44 12.83 -19.09 4.76
C THR A 44 13.36 -17.80 5.40
N LEU A 45 14.29 -17.13 4.72
CA LEU A 45 14.93 -15.90 5.19
C LEU A 45 14.32 -14.64 4.57
N ASP A 46 13.66 -14.79 3.42
CA ASP A 46 13.14 -13.70 2.61
C ASP A 46 11.81 -14.08 1.96
N LEU A 47 11.06 -13.10 1.43
CA LEU A 47 9.81 -13.34 0.72
C LEU A 47 10.04 -14.22 -0.51
N GLY A 48 9.47 -15.42 -0.50
CA GLY A 48 9.46 -16.32 -1.65
C GLY A 48 8.24 -16.07 -2.52
N PHE A 49 8.41 -16.01 -3.84
CA PHE A 49 7.31 -15.77 -4.76
C PHE A 49 7.10 -16.93 -5.72
N SER A 50 5.89 -17.44 -5.78
CA SER A 50 5.49 -18.46 -6.74
C SER A 50 4.07 -18.23 -7.24
N SER A 51 3.61 -18.97 -8.23
CA SER A 51 2.25 -18.82 -8.72
C SER A 51 1.64 -20.09 -9.26
N PHE A 52 0.31 -20.07 -9.34
CA PHE A 52 -0.50 -21.00 -10.12
C PHE A 52 -1.70 -20.27 -10.70
N THR A 53 -2.31 -20.86 -11.72
CA THR A 53 -3.44 -20.26 -12.45
C THR A 53 -4.55 -21.28 -12.55
N VAL A 54 -5.78 -20.82 -12.36
CA VAL A 54 -6.99 -21.62 -12.51
C VAL A 54 -7.97 -20.93 -13.45
N ASP A 55 -8.81 -21.71 -14.11
CA ASP A 55 -9.92 -21.18 -14.90
C ASP A 55 -11.05 -20.74 -13.97
N SER A 56 -11.56 -19.52 -14.16
CA SER A 56 -12.55 -18.93 -13.27
C SER A 56 -13.89 -19.69 -13.28
N ALA A 57 -14.23 -20.31 -14.40
CA ALA A 57 -15.44 -21.12 -14.55
C ALA A 57 -15.39 -22.44 -13.75
N GLY A 58 -14.20 -22.95 -13.44
CA GLY A 58 -14.02 -24.24 -12.76
C GLY A 58 -14.10 -24.16 -11.22
N TYR A 59 -14.15 -22.96 -10.65
CA TYR A 59 -14.06 -22.75 -9.20
C TYR A 59 -15.12 -21.75 -8.70
N PRO A 60 -15.50 -21.79 -7.41
CA PRO A 60 -16.60 -21.01 -6.85
C PRO A 60 -16.20 -19.55 -6.56
N PHE A 61 -15.69 -18.83 -7.56
CA PHE A 61 -15.46 -17.38 -7.47
C PHE A 61 -16.78 -16.61 -7.51
N THR A 62 -16.74 -15.35 -7.06
CA THR A 62 -17.89 -14.44 -7.17
C THR A 62 -18.30 -14.24 -8.63
N PRO A 63 -19.60 -13.98 -8.92
CA PRO A 63 -20.08 -13.72 -10.28
C PRO A 63 -19.26 -12.62 -10.98
N SER A 64 -18.91 -11.56 -10.25
CA SER A 64 -18.11 -10.46 -10.77
C SER A 64 -16.73 -10.88 -11.28
N ILE A 65 -16.06 -11.84 -10.64
CA ILE A 65 -14.77 -12.36 -11.12
C ILE A 65 -14.99 -13.26 -12.33
N ARG A 66 -16.00 -14.14 -12.27
CA ARG A 66 -16.28 -15.11 -13.33
C ARG A 66 -16.67 -14.47 -14.66
N GLU A 67 -17.44 -13.39 -14.62
CA GLU A 67 -17.92 -12.69 -15.81
C GLU A 67 -16.83 -11.81 -16.44
N ASN A 68 -15.95 -11.23 -15.63
CA ASN A 68 -14.94 -10.28 -16.11
C ASN A 68 -13.58 -10.93 -16.43
N PHE A 69 -13.30 -12.12 -15.93
CA PHE A 69 -12.00 -12.76 -16.08
C PHE A 69 -12.13 -14.26 -16.36
N GLU A 70 -11.55 -14.72 -17.47
CA GLU A 70 -11.47 -16.16 -17.81
C GLU A 70 -10.55 -16.95 -16.88
N LYS A 71 -9.47 -16.31 -16.42
CA LYS A 71 -8.41 -16.94 -15.61
C LYS A 71 -8.08 -16.10 -14.39
N VAL A 72 -7.89 -16.78 -13.27
CA VAL A 72 -7.41 -16.20 -12.01
C VAL A 72 -6.03 -16.77 -11.71
N GLN A 73 -5.06 -15.88 -11.58
CA GLN A 73 -3.69 -16.21 -11.20
C GLN A 73 -3.50 -15.89 -9.72
N PHE A 74 -3.01 -16.87 -8.98
CA PHE A 74 -2.62 -16.73 -7.60
C PHE A 74 -1.11 -16.56 -7.51
N THR A 75 -0.66 -15.42 -7.01
CA THR A 75 0.74 -15.18 -6.65
C THR A 75 0.89 -15.46 -5.16
N LEU A 76 1.59 -16.54 -4.82
CA LEU A 76 1.90 -16.90 -3.44
C LEU A 76 3.10 -16.09 -2.96
N VAL A 77 2.93 -15.44 -1.81
CA VAL A 77 3.96 -14.70 -1.09
C VAL A 77 4.31 -15.49 0.17
N ASP A 78 5.30 -16.38 0.05
CA ASP A 78 5.80 -17.21 1.15
C ASP A 78 6.59 -16.36 2.14
N CYS A 79 6.01 -16.17 3.33
CA CYS A 79 6.58 -15.32 4.37
C CYS A 79 7.45 -16.13 5.33
N PRO A 80 8.56 -15.55 5.84
CA PRO A 80 9.38 -16.23 6.83
C PRO A 80 8.62 -16.46 8.15
N GLY A 81 8.82 -17.62 8.78
CA GLY A 81 8.15 -17.97 10.03
C GLY A 81 8.93 -17.60 11.30
N HIS A 82 10.23 -17.32 11.19
CA HIS A 82 11.10 -17.10 12.34
C HIS A 82 10.85 -15.73 12.97
N GLY A 83 10.78 -15.66 14.30
CA GLY A 83 10.41 -14.43 15.02
C GLY A 83 11.34 -13.25 14.73
N SER A 84 12.63 -13.49 14.45
CA SER A 84 13.60 -12.45 14.07
C SER A 84 13.32 -11.81 12.71
N LEU A 85 12.50 -12.43 11.87
CA LEU A 85 12.20 -12.01 10.50
C LEU A 85 10.83 -11.32 10.38
N ILE A 86 10.25 -10.88 11.50
CA ILE A 86 8.97 -10.16 11.53
C ILE A 86 8.98 -8.91 10.64
N LYS A 87 10.14 -8.25 10.49
CA LYS A 87 10.32 -7.10 9.59
C LYS A 87 9.90 -7.45 8.16
N THR A 88 10.41 -8.57 7.66
CA THR A 88 10.11 -9.07 6.31
C THR A 88 8.63 -9.43 6.15
N VAL A 89 8.01 -10.02 7.18
CA VAL A 89 6.57 -10.35 7.16
C VAL A 89 5.71 -9.09 7.08
N LEU A 90 6.05 -8.04 7.83
CA LEU A 90 5.33 -6.76 7.82
C LEU A 90 5.47 -6.01 6.49
N CYS A 91 6.64 -6.09 5.84
CA CYS A 91 6.82 -5.57 4.49
C CYS A 91 6.01 -6.37 3.45
N GLY A 92 5.93 -7.70 3.61
CA GLY A 92 5.15 -8.59 2.75
C GLY A 92 3.64 -8.43 2.92
N SER A 93 3.16 -8.03 4.10
CA SER A 93 1.72 -7.90 4.35
C SER A 93 1.07 -6.75 3.58
N GLN A 94 1.84 -5.80 3.06
CA GLN A 94 1.29 -4.66 2.33
C GLN A 94 0.97 -4.97 0.86
N ILE A 95 1.42 -6.11 0.34
CA ILE A 95 1.26 -6.50 -1.07
C ILE A 95 0.25 -7.63 -1.28
N ILE A 96 -0.41 -8.10 -0.21
CA ILE A 96 -1.29 -9.26 -0.21
C ILE A 96 -2.77 -8.84 -0.17
N ASP A 97 -3.61 -9.56 -0.92
CA ASP A 97 -5.06 -9.35 -0.93
C ASP A 97 -5.77 -10.26 0.08
N ILE A 98 -5.23 -11.46 0.31
CA ILE A 98 -5.76 -12.47 1.23
C ILE A 98 -4.62 -13.19 1.97
N VAL A 99 -4.88 -13.56 3.22
CA VAL A 99 -3.95 -14.38 4.03
C VAL A 99 -4.36 -15.83 4.02
N VAL A 100 -3.40 -16.72 3.81
CA VAL A 100 -3.46 -18.14 4.17
C VAL A 100 -2.65 -18.34 5.44
N LEU A 101 -3.33 -18.63 6.55
CA LEU A 101 -2.71 -18.89 7.85
C LEU A 101 -2.49 -20.39 8.02
N VAL A 102 -1.23 -20.82 7.89
CA VAL A 102 -0.82 -22.22 7.98
C VAL A 102 -0.52 -22.59 9.43
N ILE A 103 -1.26 -23.57 9.94
CA ILE A 103 -1.18 -24.06 11.31
C ILE A 103 -0.79 -25.54 11.28
N ASP A 104 0.23 -25.90 12.06
CA ASP A 104 0.55 -27.29 12.33
C ASP A 104 -0.56 -27.91 13.19
N VAL A 105 -1.29 -28.88 12.65
CA VAL A 105 -2.45 -29.48 13.33
C VAL A 105 -2.09 -30.14 14.66
N THR A 106 -0.85 -30.57 14.84
CA THR A 106 -0.38 -31.21 16.08
C THR A 106 -0.10 -30.19 17.19
N LYS A 107 0.27 -28.95 16.82
CA LYS A 107 0.68 -27.89 17.75
C LYS A 107 -0.39 -26.82 17.97
N GLY A 108 -1.22 -26.56 16.97
CA GLY A 108 -2.21 -25.48 16.99
C GLY A 108 -1.58 -24.08 16.98
N PHE A 109 -2.23 -23.12 17.63
CA PHE A 109 -1.77 -21.74 17.70
C PHE A 109 -0.47 -21.59 18.51
N GLN A 110 0.53 -20.95 17.91
CA GLN A 110 1.82 -20.63 18.51
C GLN A 110 2.05 -19.10 18.47
N THR A 111 3.11 -18.60 19.11
CA THR A 111 3.38 -17.15 19.25
C THR A 111 3.33 -16.41 17.90
N GLN A 112 4.05 -16.90 16.90
CA GLN A 112 4.12 -16.28 15.57
C GLN A 112 2.80 -16.45 14.80
N THR A 113 2.03 -17.51 15.05
CA THR A 113 0.68 -17.65 14.49
C THR A 113 -0.24 -16.52 14.97
N ALA A 114 -0.13 -16.13 16.24
CA ALA A 114 -0.89 -15.01 16.78
C ALA A 114 -0.44 -13.65 16.19
N GLU A 115 0.88 -13.44 16.01
CA GLU A 115 1.37 -12.22 15.32
C GLU A 115 0.92 -12.19 13.86
N CYS A 116 0.96 -13.32 13.14
CA CYS A 116 0.47 -13.43 11.77
C CYS A 116 -1.04 -13.17 11.67
N LEU A 117 -1.83 -13.60 12.66
CA LEU A 117 -3.25 -13.29 12.74
C LEU A 117 -3.46 -11.77 12.82
N VAL A 118 -2.75 -11.08 13.72
CA VAL A 118 -2.80 -9.61 13.83
C VAL A 118 -2.37 -8.93 12.52
N ILE A 119 -1.31 -9.40 11.88
CA ILE A 119 -0.88 -8.87 10.58
C ILE A 119 -1.98 -9.05 9.54
N GLY A 120 -2.63 -10.21 9.51
CA GLY A 120 -3.77 -10.45 8.65
C GLY A 120 -4.91 -9.46 8.91
N GLU A 121 -5.28 -9.22 10.17
CA GLU A 121 -6.36 -8.29 10.53
C GLU A 121 -6.09 -6.86 10.07
N ILE A 122 -4.81 -6.48 10.06
CA ILE A 122 -4.36 -5.14 9.66
C ILE A 122 -4.31 -5.03 8.12
N ALA A 123 -3.87 -6.07 7.43
CA ALA A 123 -3.56 -6.03 6.01
C ALA A 123 -4.71 -6.46 5.09
N CYS A 124 -5.55 -7.39 5.53
CA CYS A 124 -6.50 -8.10 4.68
C CYS A 124 -7.90 -8.17 5.30
N GLU A 125 -8.92 -8.23 4.44
CA GLU A 125 -10.33 -8.35 4.87
C GLU A 125 -10.74 -9.81 5.09
N LYS A 126 -10.04 -10.74 4.43
CA LYS A 126 -10.34 -12.18 4.45
C LYS A 126 -9.09 -12.98 4.74
N MET A 127 -9.31 -14.15 5.34
CA MET A 127 -8.27 -15.12 5.66
C MET A 127 -8.83 -16.54 5.45
N LEU A 128 -7.98 -17.43 4.94
CA LEU A 128 -8.18 -18.87 4.92
C LEU A 128 -7.23 -19.51 5.93
N VAL A 129 -7.74 -20.39 6.79
CA VAL A 129 -6.91 -21.18 7.69
C VAL A 129 -6.59 -22.51 7.03
N VAL A 130 -5.34 -22.95 7.11
CA VAL A 130 -4.91 -24.25 6.61
C VAL A 130 -4.32 -25.06 7.76
N LEU A 131 -4.98 -26.17 8.10
CA LEU A 131 -4.46 -27.19 9.00
C LEU A 131 -3.54 -28.11 8.19
N ASN A 132 -2.24 -27.98 8.43
CA ASN A 132 -1.23 -28.77 7.75
C ASN A 132 -0.73 -29.93 8.64
N LYS A 133 -0.12 -30.93 8.01
CA LYS A 133 0.46 -32.13 8.63
C LYS A 133 -0.57 -33.08 9.26
N CYS A 134 -1.73 -33.21 8.61
CA CYS A 134 -2.78 -34.14 9.04
C CYS A 134 -2.30 -35.61 9.04
N ASP A 135 -1.29 -35.95 8.24
CA ASP A 135 -0.62 -37.25 8.20
C ASP A 135 0.02 -37.65 9.53
N LEU A 136 0.49 -36.69 10.33
CA LEU A 136 1.14 -36.95 11.62
C LEU A 136 0.15 -37.37 12.73
N LEU A 137 -1.15 -37.21 12.50
CA LEU A 137 -2.16 -37.66 13.44
C LEU A 137 -2.41 -39.16 13.29
N ASN A 138 -2.59 -39.83 14.42
CA ASN A 138 -2.97 -41.24 14.49
C ASN A 138 -4.24 -41.48 13.65
N GLU A 139 -4.20 -42.44 12.71
CA GLU A 139 -5.28 -42.70 11.76
C GLU A 139 -6.64 -42.90 12.47
N ASN A 140 -6.66 -43.68 13.56
CA ASN A 140 -7.87 -43.98 14.31
C ASN A 140 -8.50 -42.76 15.04
N GLN A 141 -7.74 -41.69 15.25
CA GLN A 141 -8.17 -40.51 16.03
C GLN A 141 -8.04 -39.20 15.22
N ARG A 142 -7.72 -39.31 13.93
CA ARG A 142 -7.38 -38.17 13.06
C ARG A 142 -8.56 -37.20 12.96
N ASP A 143 -9.73 -37.70 12.61
CA ASP A 143 -10.92 -36.87 12.42
C ASP A 143 -11.34 -36.16 13.70
N GLU A 144 -11.36 -36.88 14.83
CA GLU A 144 -11.70 -36.29 16.13
C GLU A 144 -10.71 -35.18 16.53
N SER A 145 -9.40 -35.43 16.34
CA SER A 145 -8.35 -34.47 16.65
C SER A 145 -8.44 -33.21 15.79
N ILE A 146 -8.70 -33.38 14.49
CA ILE A 146 -8.90 -32.28 13.55
C ILE A 146 -10.14 -31.46 13.96
N GLN A 147 -11.26 -32.11 14.26
CA GLN A 147 -12.48 -31.41 14.68
C GLN A 147 -12.29 -30.63 15.99
N LYS A 148 -11.58 -31.21 16.96
CA LYS A 148 -11.21 -30.53 18.20
C LYS A 148 -10.33 -29.31 17.93
N MET A 149 -9.37 -29.43 17.02
CA MET A 149 -8.50 -28.32 16.63
C MET A 149 -9.28 -27.21 15.91
N LYS A 150 -10.15 -27.56 14.95
CA LYS A 150 -11.04 -26.62 14.25
C LYS A 150 -11.87 -25.80 15.23
N LYS A 151 -12.52 -26.44 16.21
CA LYS A 151 -13.30 -25.75 17.25
C LYS A 151 -12.45 -24.77 18.06
N ARG A 152 -11.22 -25.14 18.43
CA ARG A 152 -10.29 -24.28 19.17
C ARG A 152 -9.88 -23.06 18.34
N ILE A 153 -9.62 -23.25 17.04
CA ILE A 153 -9.27 -22.17 16.12
C ILE A 153 -10.44 -21.21 15.96
N LEU A 154 -11.65 -21.71 15.67
CA LEU A 154 -12.84 -20.88 15.51
C LEU A 154 -13.13 -20.05 16.76
N LYS A 155 -12.99 -20.64 17.96
CA LYS A 155 -13.09 -19.91 19.23
C LYS A 155 -12.05 -18.79 19.38
N THR A 156 -10.86 -18.97 18.81
CA THR A 156 -9.81 -17.94 18.82
C THR A 156 -10.14 -16.80 17.85
N LEU A 157 -10.75 -17.12 16.71
CA LEU A 157 -11.14 -16.16 15.68
C LEU A 157 -12.47 -15.42 15.97
N GLU A 158 -13.23 -15.87 16.98
CA GLU A 158 -14.56 -15.34 17.29
C GLU A 158 -14.58 -13.82 17.53
N ASN A 159 -13.53 -13.29 18.17
CA ASN A 159 -13.37 -11.88 18.49
C ASN A 159 -12.61 -11.07 17.43
N THR A 160 -12.40 -11.65 16.25
CA THR A 160 -11.64 -11.02 15.16
C THR A 160 -12.52 -10.78 13.94
N ILE A 161 -12.00 -10.04 12.95
CA ILE A 161 -12.68 -9.88 11.66
C ILE A 161 -12.79 -11.20 10.88
N PHE A 162 -12.06 -12.24 11.32
CA PHE A 162 -11.96 -13.55 10.69
C PHE A 162 -12.83 -14.63 11.33
N LYS A 163 -13.85 -14.25 12.11
CA LYS A 163 -14.80 -15.19 12.72
C LYS A 163 -15.50 -16.17 11.75
N GLN A 164 -15.57 -15.80 10.47
CA GLN A 164 -16.17 -16.60 9.39
C GLN A 164 -15.11 -17.24 8.46
N SER A 165 -13.83 -17.27 8.86
CA SER A 165 -12.77 -17.87 8.05
C SER A 165 -12.96 -19.38 7.90
N GLU A 166 -12.71 -19.85 6.69
CA GLU A 166 -12.80 -21.26 6.35
C GLU A 166 -11.52 -21.99 6.78
N ILE A 167 -11.65 -23.30 7.03
CA ILE A 167 -10.53 -24.13 7.47
C ILE A 167 -10.37 -25.30 6.51
N ALA A 168 -9.29 -25.26 5.72
CA ALA A 168 -8.85 -26.35 4.88
C ALA A 168 -7.93 -27.32 5.64
N GLU A 169 -7.91 -28.57 5.23
CA GLU A 169 -7.06 -29.63 5.77
C GLU A 169 -6.13 -30.12 4.66
N ILE A 170 -4.84 -30.31 4.98
CA ILE A 170 -3.87 -30.79 4.01
C ILE A 170 -2.68 -31.47 4.69
N SER A 171 -2.05 -32.40 3.97
CA SER A 171 -0.70 -32.87 4.28
C SER A 171 0.22 -32.47 3.13
N ALA A 172 0.84 -31.28 3.21
CA ALA A 172 1.60 -30.70 2.10
C ALA A 172 2.93 -31.41 1.80
N ALA A 173 3.47 -32.16 2.77
CA ALA A 173 4.67 -32.98 2.60
C ALA A 173 4.55 -34.19 3.54
N PRO A 174 3.63 -35.13 3.24
CA PRO A 174 3.37 -36.25 4.12
C PRO A 174 4.67 -37.05 4.28
N GLY A 175 5.03 -37.49 5.49
CA GLY A 175 6.29 -38.23 5.73
C GLY A 175 7.60 -37.41 5.64
N GLY A 176 7.54 -36.09 5.43
CA GLY A 176 8.68 -35.17 5.53
C GLY A 176 9.23 -34.67 4.19
N VAL A 177 10.26 -33.81 4.22
CA VAL A 177 10.83 -33.18 3.00
C VAL A 177 11.79 -34.12 2.25
N GLN A 178 12.24 -35.21 2.89
CA GLN A 178 13.31 -36.08 2.40
C GLN A 178 12.85 -37.37 1.73
N ALA A 179 11.58 -37.82 1.86
CA ALA A 179 11.25 -39.06 1.18
C ALA A 179 11.09 -38.88 -0.33
N ILE A 180 11.39 -40.01 -0.97
CA ILE A 180 11.84 -40.13 -2.34
C ILE A 180 10.66 -40.01 -3.31
N GLN A 181 9.44 -40.26 -2.84
CA GLN A 181 8.21 -40.13 -3.59
C GLN A 181 7.05 -40.00 -2.61
N PHE A 182 6.37 -38.85 -2.61
CA PHE A 182 5.14 -38.69 -1.85
C PHE A 182 3.99 -38.43 -2.80
N VAL A 183 2.94 -39.23 -2.65
CA VAL A 183 1.66 -39.00 -3.31
C VAL A 183 0.91 -37.98 -2.46
N ILE A 184 0.92 -36.73 -2.91
CA ILE A 184 0.06 -35.70 -2.35
C ILE A 184 -1.38 -36.06 -2.73
N CYS A 185 -2.29 -35.96 -1.77
CA CYS A 185 -3.70 -36.23 -2.02
C CYS A 185 -4.28 -35.10 -2.89
N VAL A 186 -4.56 -35.39 -4.15
CA VAL A 186 -5.06 -34.40 -5.13
C VAL A 186 -6.36 -33.75 -4.65
N THR A 187 -7.22 -34.51 -4.00
CA THR A 187 -8.49 -34.01 -3.45
C THR A 187 -8.30 -32.99 -2.32
N GLU A 188 -7.27 -33.12 -1.48
CA GLU A 188 -6.95 -32.11 -0.46
C GLU A 188 -6.53 -30.78 -1.10
N VAL A 189 -5.73 -30.85 -2.16
CA VAL A 189 -5.26 -29.67 -2.91
C VAL A 189 -6.41 -29.00 -3.66
N GLU A 190 -7.25 -29.78 -4.34
CA GLU A 190 -8.43 -29.25 -5.04
C GLU A 190 -9.42 -28.61 -4.07
N ASN A 191 -9.67 -29.22 -2.92
CA ASN A 191 -10.51 -28.64 -1.87
C ASN A 191 -9.92 -27.34 -1.34
N LEU A 192 -8.60 -27.28 -1.11
CA LEU A 192 -7.91 -26.06 -0.69
C LEU A 192 -8.07 -24.92 -1.71
N ILE A 193 -7.88 -25.20 -3.00
CA ILE A 193 -8.06 -24.21 -4.08
C ILE A 193 -9.53 -23.75 -4.14
N THR A 194 -10.48 -24.67 -3.94
CA THR A 194 -11.92 -24.38 -3.91
C THR A 194 -12.29 -23.44 -2.77
N LEU A 195 -11.81 -23.72 -1.56
CA LEU A 195 -12.03 -22.86 -0.38
C LEU A 195 -11.35 -21.50 -0.53
N LEU A 196 -10.14 -21.48 -1.12
CA LEU A 196 -9.44 -20.25 -1.42
C LEU A 196 -10.21 -19.38 -2.42
N ALA A 197 -10.69 -19.97 -3.51
CA ALA A 197 -11.50 -19.28 -4.52
C ALA A 197 -12.79 -18.70 -3.94
N ARG A 198 -13.47 -19.44 -3.07
CA ARG A 198 -14.67 -18.99 -2.35
C ARG A 198 -14.40 -17.85 -1.38
N SER A 199 -13.22 -17.84 -0.77
CA SER A 199 -12.83 -16.83 0.23
C SER A 199 -12.39 -15.50 -0.39
N ILE A 200 -12.15 -15.44 -1.70
CA ILE A 200 -11.70 -14.22 -2.38
C ILE A 200 -12.86 -13.25 -2.59
N HIS A 201 -12.64 -12.01 -2.21
CA HIS A 201 -13.42 -10.87 -2.65
C HIS A 201 -12.83 -10.27 -3.92
N ASP A 202 -13.68 -9.79 -4.82
CA ASP A 202 -13.25 -9.14 -6.05
C ASP A 202 -12.52 -7.82 -5.76
N PRO A 203 -11.20 -7.72 -6.02
CA PRO A 203 -10.44 -6.52 -5.70
C PRO A 203 -10.58 -5.44 -6.79
N THR A 204 -11.32 -5.69 -7.87
CA THR A 204 -11.33 -4.86 -9.08
C THR A 204 -11.76 -3.43 -8.80
N GLU A 205 -12.80 -3.20 -7.99
CA GLU A 205 -13.27 -1.85 -7.67
C GLU A 205 -12.21 -1.04 -6.91
N LYS A 206 -11.61 -1.65 -5.87
CA LYS A 206 -10.53 -1.05 -5.07
C LYS A 206 -9.33 -0.72 -5.95
N ARG A 207 -8.94 -1.64 -6.84
CA ARG A 207 -7.79 -1.46 -7.75
C ARG A 207 -8.06 -0.43 -8.84
N ASN A 208 -9.29 -0.32 -9.34
CA ASN A 208 -9.65 0.71 -10.31
C ASN A 208 -9.48 2.11 -9.71
N LYS A 209 -9.89 2.34 -8.47
CA LYS A 209 -9.64 3.61 -7.75
C LYS A 209 -8.15 3.94 -7.63
N LEU A 210 -7.28 2.93 -7.57
CA LEU A 210 -5.83 3.10 -7.49
C LEU A 210 -5.18 3.35 -8.87
N LYS A 211 -5.83 3.00 -9.98
CA LYS A 211 -5.27 3.17 -11.34
C LYS A 211 -5.08 4.64 -11.70
N ASP A 212 -5.96 5.51 -11.24
CA ASP A 212 -5.94 6.94 -11.54
C ASP A 212 -4.94 7.72 -10.65
N MET A 213 -4.29 7.03 -9.71
CA MET A 213 -3.22 7.60 -8.90
C MET A 213 -1.87 7.49 -9.61
N GLY A 214 -0.85 8.20 -9.11
CA GLY A 214 0.51 8.06 -9.62
C GLY A 214 1.04 6.63 -9.50
N PHE A 215 1.87 6.22 -10.46
CA PHE A 215 2.46 4.89 -10.50
C PHE A 215 3.41 4.69 -9.32
N VAL A 216 3.15 3.66 -8.51
CA VAL A 216 3.99 3.25 -7.38
C VAL A 216 4.17 1.73 -7.43
N PHE A 217 5.42 1.30 -7.40
CA PHE A 217 5.84 -0.09 -7.50
C PHE A 217 6.75 -0.44 -6.32
N ALA A 218 6.34 -1.43 -5.54
CA ALA A 218 7.10 -1.94 -4.42
C ALA A 218 8.10 -2.99 -4.90
N VAL A 219 9.37 -2.60 -4.97
CA VAL A 219 10.48 -3.46 -5.35
C VAL A 219 10.89 -4.33 -4.16
N ASP A 220 10.88 -5.65 -4.37
CA ASP A 220 11.35 -6.64 -3.40
C ASP A 220 12.74 -7.19 -3.73
N HIS A 221 13.11 -7.24 -5.01
CA HIS A 221 14.45 -7.63 -5.43
C HIS A 221 14.90 -6.82 -6.64
N CYS A 222 16.20 -6.56 -6.68
CA CYS A 222 16.89 -5.92 -7.79
C CYS A 222 18.15 -6.71 -8.12
N PHE A 223 18.34 -7.04 -9.39
CA PHE A 223 19.55 -7.75 -9.84
C PHE A 223 19.87 -7.42 -11.30
N THR A 224 21.15 -7.44 -11.64
CA THR A 224 21.61 -7.18 -13.00
C THR A 224 21.76 -8.48 -13.79
N ILE A 225 21.26 -8.49 -15.02
CA ILE A 225 21.53 -9.53 -16.02
C ILE A 225 22.46 -8.95 -17.09
N THR A 226 23.63 -9.55 -17.21
CA THR A 226 24.65 -9.19 -18.21
C THR A 226 24.04 -9.15 -19.62
N GLY A 227 24.23 -8.03 -20.31
CA GLY A 227 23.71 -7.80 -21.67
C GLY A 227 22.23 -7.40 -21.77
N GLN A 228 21.42 -7.62 -20.73
CA GLN A 228 20.00 -7.24 -20.76
C GLN A 228 19.73 -5.90 -20.06
N GLY A 229 20.33 -5.70 -18.88
CA GLY A 229 20.08 -4.56 -18.00
C GLY A 229 19.82 -5.01 -16.56
N THR A 230 19.24 -4.14 -15.76
CA THR A 230 18.87 -4.41 -14.37
C THR A 230 17.39 -4.67 -14.25
N ILE A 231 17.04 -5.75 -13.54
CA ILE A 231 15.67 -6.20 -13.34
C ILE A 231 15.23 -5.84 -11.94
N LEU A 232 14.11 -5.13 -11.87
CA LEU A 232 13.39 -4.80 -10.65
C LEU A 232 12.16 -5.70 -10.56
N THR A 233 12.11 -6.63 -9.60
CA THR A 233 10.90 -7.42 -9.33
C THR A 233 10.12 -6.83 -8.17
N GLY A 234 8.80 -6.79 -8.32
CA GLY A 234 7.95 -6.08 -7.39
C GLY A 234 6.46 -6.25 -7.66
N THR A 235 5.66 -5.57 -6.86
CA THR A 235 4.21 -5.51 -6.97
C THR A 235 3.75 -4.07 -7.16
N VAL A 236 2.82 -3.84 -8.10
CA VAL A 236 2.22 -2.52 -8.32
C VAL A 236 1.26 -2.18 -7.17
N LEU A 237 1.52 -1.08 -6.46
CA LEU A 237 0.67 -0.59 -5.38
C LEU A 237 -0.41 0.36 -5.91
N SER A 238 -0.05 1.26 -6.83
CA SER A 238 -0.97 2.23 -7.44
C SER A 238 -0.51 2.66 -8.82
N GLY A 239 -1.41 3.30 -9.56
CA GLY A 239 -1.20 3.76 -10.92
C GLY A 239 -0.98 2.64 -11.93
N THR A 240 -0.66 3.03 -13.15
CA THR A 240 -0.33 2.10 -14.23
C THR A 240 0.96 2.52 -14.91
N THR A 241 1.68 1.56 -15.48
CA THR A 241 2.81 1.88 -16.35
C THR A 241 2.92 0.91 -17.52
N SER A 242 3.60 1.34 -18.57
CA SER A 242 3.79 0.60 -19.82
C SER A 242 5.24 0.60 -20.28
N VAL A 243 5.58 -0.38 -21.11
CA VAL A 243 6.90 -0.43 -21.77
C VAL A 243 7.17 0.88 -22.51
N GLY A 244 8.38 1.41 -22.36
CA GLY A 244 8.78 2.69 -22.94
C GLY A 244 8.49 3.91 -22.07
N GLN A 245 7.70 3.80 -21.01
CA GLN A 245 7.56 4.89 -20.03
C GLN A 245 8.78 5.00 -19.11
N THR A 246 8.85 6.09 -18.36
CA THR A 246 9.96 6.37 -17.44
C THR A 246 9.53 6.12 -16.01
N ILE A 247 10.35 5.38 -15.27
CA ILE A 247 10.21 5.23 -13.83
C ILE A 247 11.36 5.93 -13.13
N GLY A 248 11.08 6.40 -11.93
CA GLY A 248 12.03 7.11 -11.10
C GLY A 248 12.36 6.36 -9.82
N LEU A 249 13.63 6.48 -9.43
CA LEU A 249 14.16 6.05 -8.15
C LEU A 249 14.26 7.27 -7.23
N PRO A 250 13.34 7.42 -6.26
CA PRO A 250 13.15 8.67 -5.51
C PRO A 250 14.36 9.07 -4.65
N TYR A 251 15.03 8.13 -3.97
CA TYR A 251 16.20 8.44 -3.14
C TYR A 251 17.40 8.90 -3.95
N GLN A 252 17.63 8.22 -5.08
CA GLN A 252 18.76 8.48 -5.97
C GLN A 252 18.47 9.66 -6.89
N ARG A 253 17.20 10.08 -7.01
CA ARG A 253 16.71 11.10 -7.97
C ARG A 253 17.09 10.77 -9.41
N ILE A 254 17.10 9.48 -9.74
CA ILE A 254 17.44 8.97 -11.08
C ILE A 254 16.15 8.55 -11.77
N GLN A 255 16.07 8.81 -13.07
CA GLN A 255 15.00 8.33 -13.93
C GLN A 255 15.54 7.32 -14.96
N LYS A 256 14.77 6.28 -15.23
CA LYS A 256 15.12 5.20 -16.16
C LYS A 256 13.91 4.83 -17.02
N LYS A 257 14.14 4.70 -18.33
CA LYS A 257 13.14 4.22 -19.28
C LYS A 257 12.95 2.71 -19.15
N ILE A 258 11.71 2.25 -19.12
CA ILE A 258 11.36 0.83 -19.08
C ILE A 258 11.69 0.21 -20.45
N LYS A 259 12.60 -0.77 -20.46
CA LYS A 259 12.97 -1.52 -21.67
C LYS A 259 11.99 -2.64 -21.96
N SER A 260 11.59 -3.39 -20.93
CA SER A 260 10.61 -4.46 -21.04
C SER A 260 9.97 -4.74 -19.69
N ILE A 261 8.77 -5.32 -19.73
CA ILE A 261 8.05 -5.79 -18.54
C ILE A 261 7.72 -7.27 -18.75
N GLN A 262 7.92 -8.08 -17.72
CA GLN A 262 7.58 -9.49 -17.71
C GLN A 262 6.76 -9.85 -16.48
N ARG A 263 5.77 -10.72 -16.66
CA ARG A 263 5.01 -11.35 -15.57
C ARG A 263 5.12 -12.86 -15.72
N PHE A 264 5.69 -13.54 -14.71
CA PHE A 264 5.89 -14.99 -14.71
C PHE A 264 6.49 -15.54 -16.02
N ARG A 265 7.57 -14.90 -16.51
CA ARG A 265 8.30 -15.22 -17.75
C ARG A 265 7.55 -14.93 -19.06
N GLN A 266 6.38 -14.31 -19.00
CA GLN A 266 5.65 -13.86 -20.18
C GLN A 266 5.86 -12.36 -20.37
N PRO A 267 6.24 -11.89 -21.58
CA PRO A 267 6.34 -10.47 -21.87
C PRO A 267 4.95 -9.82 -21.88
N ILE A 268 4.83 -8.64 -21.28
CA ILE A 268 3.60 -7.86 -21.23
C ILE A 268 3.89 -6.39 -21.54
N GLN A 269 2.88 -5.67 -22.03
CA GLN A 269 3.03 -4.26 -22.43
C GLN A 269 2.77 -3.28 -21.30
N SER A 270 1.89 -3.63 -20.35
CA SER A 270 1.50 -2.76 -19.25
C SER A 270 1.21 -3.57 -17.99
N ILE A 271 1.29 -2.90 -16.84
CA ILE A 271 0.99 -3.44 -15.51
C ILE A 271 0.08 -2.51 -14.75
N VAL A 272 -0.80 -3.09 -13.94
CA VAL A 272 -1.83 -2.38 -13.17
C VAL A 272 -1.77 -2.76 -11.69
N PRO A 273 -2.47 -2.03 -10.79
CA PRO A 273 -2.41 -2.32 -9.35
C PRO A 273 -2.74 -3.78 -9.01
N GLY A 274 -1.91 -4.36 -8.15
CA GLY A 274 -1.99 -5.77 -7.75
C GLY A 274 -1.19 -6.74 -8.63
N ASP A 275 -0.73 -6.34 -9.82
CA ASP A 275 0.17 -7.19 -10.62
C ASP A 275 1.55 -7.30 -9.98
N ARG A 276 2.07 -8.53 -9.94
CA ARG A 276 3.49 -8.81 -9.73
C ARG A 276 4.21 -8.87 -11.07
N ALA A 277 5.29 -8.11 -11.23
CA ALA A 277 6.04 -8.05 -12.48
C ALA A 277 7.55 -7.89 -12.24
N GLY A 278 8.33 -8.15 -13.28
CA GLY A 278 9.73 -7.75 -13.42
C GLY A 278 9.84 -6.63 -14.45
N ILE A 279 10.41 -5.49 -14.06
CA ILE A 279 10.68 -4.34 -14.92
C ILE A 279 12.16 -4.34 -15.25
N CYS A 280 12.52 -4.34 -16.54
CA CYS A 280 13.90 -4.24 -16.99
C CYS A 280 14.24 -2.79 -17.34
N VAL A 281 15.33 -2.27 -16.76
CA VAL A 281 15.86 -0.92 -16.98
C VAL A 281 17.33 -0.94 -17.40
N PRO A 282 17.78 0.02 -18.23
CA PRO A 282 19.18 0.10 -18.63
C PRO A 282 20.06 0.72 -17.55
N GLN A 283 21.26 0.13 -17.36
CA GLN A 283 22.38 0.75 -16.63
C GLN A 283 21.99 1.27 -15.23
N LEU A 284 21.45 0.41 -14.36
CA LEU A 284 21.18 0.70 -12.96
C LEU A 284 22.04 -0.24 -12.10
N ASP A 285 22.87 0.30 -11.20
CA ASP A 285 23.57 -0.53 -10.23
C ASP A 285 22.56 -1.16 -9.26
N SER A 286 22.54 -2.49 -9.18
CA SER A 286 21.62 -3.22 -8.31
C SER A 286 21.86 -2.94 -6.83
N ASN A 287 23.09 -2.54 -6.47
CA ASN A 287 23.43 -2.23 -5.07
C ASN A 287 22.77 -0.94 -4.56
N LEU A 288 22.29 -0.08 -5.47
CA LEU A 288 21.63 1.16 -5.09
C LEU A 288 20.22 0.92 -4.53
N LEU A 289 19.59 -0.20 -4.84
CA LEU A 289 18.22 -0.49 -4.47
C LEU A 289 18.05 -1.99 -4.25
N GLU A 290 18.15 -2.48 -3.02
CA GLU A 290 17.79 -3.86 -2.71
C GLU A 290 16.26 -4.02 -2.61
N ARG A 291 15.61 -3.12 -1.86
CA ARG A 291 14.16 -3.01 -1.64
C ARG A 291 13.77 -1.55 -1.55
N GLY A 292 12.56 -1.22 -2.00
CA GLY A 292 12.05 0.14 -1.88
C GLY A 292 10.90 0.45 -2.81
N LEU A 293 10.53 1.72 -2.90
CA LEU A 293 9.49 2.20 -3.78
C LEU A 293 10.10 2.87 -5.02
N VAL A 294 9.60 2.51 -6.19
CA VAL A 294 9.88 3.22 -7.46
C VAL A 294 8.57 3.66 -8.08
N GLY A 295 8.60 4.68 -8.92
CA GLY A 295 7.38 5.16 -9.54
C GLY A 295 7.56 6.43 -10.34
N ASP A 296 6.47 7.12 -10.64
CA ASP A 296 6.54 8.34 -11.44
C ASP A 296 6.88 9.57 -10.57
N ILE A 297 8.12 10.04 -10.67
CA ILE A 297 8.64 11.22 -9.97
C ILE A 297 8.05 12.53 -10.53
N THR A 298 7.59 12.55 -11.78
CA THR A 298 7.12 13.77 -12.46
C THR A 298 5.67 14.09 -12.16
N SER A 299 4.84 13.06 -11.91
CA SER A 299 3.40 13.23 -11.66
C SER A 299 3.00 13.08 -10.20
N THR A 300 3.88 12.55 -9.33
CA THR A 300 3.48 12.10 -7.99
C THR A 300 4.25 12.76 -6.86
N ASP A 301 3.61 13.67 -6.11
CA ASP A 301 4.16 14.17 -4.84
C ASP A 301 4.31 13.07 -3.79
N ASN A 302 3.70 11.89 -4.01
CA ASN A 302 3.65 10.76 -3.07
C ASN A 302 4.96 9.97 -2.97
N LEU A 303 5.95 10.24 -3.82
CA LEU A 303 7.26 9.59 -3.79
C LEU A 303 8.38 10.50 -3.27
N ILE A 304 8.03 11.64 -2.68
CA ILE A 304 8.99 12.55 -2.05
C ILE A 304 9.29 12.04 -0.64
N PRO A 305 10.57 11.77 -0.30
CA PRO A 305 10.96 11.41 1.06
C PRO A 305 10.60 12.52 2.05
N CYS A 306 10.00 12.15 3.17
CA CYS A 306 9.57 13.10 4.20
C CYS A 306 10.13 12.71 5.57
N TYR A 307 10.39 13.72 6.41
CA TYR A 307 10.83 13.52 7.81
C TYR A 307 9.67 13.39 8.79
N ALA A 308 8.45 13.68 8.34
CA ALA A 308 7.28 13.52 9.18
C ALA A 308 6.03 13.26 8.33
N CYS A 309 5.12 12.45 8.87
CA CYS A 309 3.81 12.22 8.28
C CYS A 309 2.73 12.14 9.37
N ILE A 310 1.47 12.31 8.97
CA ILE A 310 0.34 12.16 9.87
C ILE A 310 -0.39 10.88 9.50
N LEU A 311 -0.69 10.06 10.50
CA LEU A 311 -1.58 8.91 10.36
C LEU A 311 -2.99 9.26 10.81
N SER A 312 -3.99 8.80 10.08
CA SER A 312 -5.39 8.75 10.50
C SER A 312 -5.83 7.32 10.80
N ASN A 313 -7.03 7.19 11.36
CA ASN A 313 -7.66 5.92 11.73
C ASN A 313 -6.70 5.05 12.56
N VAL A 314 -5.95 5.68 13.46
CA VAL A 314 -4.93 4.99 14.23
C VAL A 314 -5.60 4.12 15.27
N LYS A 315 -5.26 2.83 15.25
CA LYS A 315 -5.79 1.83 16.18
C LYS A 315 -4.64 1.15 16.90
N LYS A 316 -4.78 1.04 18.22
CA LYS A 316 -3.91 0.20 19.04
C LYS A 316 -4.29 -1.28 18.83
N VAL A 317 -3.28 -2.13 18.68
CA VAL A 317 -3.48 -3.57 18.58
C VAL A 317 -3.90 -4.11 19.96
N SER A 318 -5.04 -4.80 20.03
CA SER A 318 -5.61 -5.33 21.27
C SER A 318 -4.67 -6.29 22.02
N TYR A 319 -3.88 -7.07 21.27
CA TYR A 319 -2.91 -8.01 21.81
C TYR A 319 -1.60 -7.36 22.32
N TYR A 320 -1.42 -6.05 22.10
CA TYR A 320 -0.26 -5.31 22.60
C TYR A 320 -0.53 -4.80 24.02
N LYS A 321 0.17 -5.39 25.00
CA LYS A 321 -0.11 -5.18 26.43
C LYS A 321 0.46 -3.87 26.99
N LEU A 322 1.47 -3.29 26.35
CA LEU A 322 2.15 -2.11 26.88
C LEU A 322 1.36 -0.83 26.55
N SER A 323 1.41 0.16 27.44
CA SER A 323 0.95 1.53 27.19
C SER A 323 1.76 2.17 26.07
N ILE A 324 1.11 2.92 25.17
CA ILE A 324 1.80 3.68 24.12
C ILE A 324 1.53 5.16 24.38
N LYS A 325 2.53 5.84 24.91
CA LYS A 325 2.46 7.27 25.25
C LYS A 325 2.94 8.12 24.09
N SER A 326 2.47 9.36 24.00
CA SER A 326 3.09 10.40 23.19
C SER A 326 4.56 10.55 23.58
N GLN A 327 5.39 10.93 22.60
CA GLN A 327 6.86 10.96 22.65
C GLN A 327 7.54 9.59 22.80
N SER A 328 6.78 8.49 22.79
CA SER A 328 7.39 7.16 22.68
C SER A 328 7.98 6.95 21.28
N ARG A 329 8.93 6.01 21.18
CA ARG A 329 9.55 5.63 19.92
C ARG A 329 9.12 4.23 19.52
N LEU A 330 8.72 4.06 18.26
CA LEU A 330 8.41 2.76 17.66
C LEU A 330 9.08 2.63 16.31
N HIS A 331 9.34 1.40 15.91
CA HIS A 331 9.70 1.10 14.53
C HIS A 331 8.43 1.18 13.69
N ILE A 332 8.41 2.12 12.76
CA ILE A 332 7.31 2.33 11.84
C ILE A 332 7.64 1.67 10.50
N PHE A 333 6.72 0.87 10.01
CA PHE A 333 6.75 0.22 8.71
C PHE A 333 5.79 0.93 7.77
N ILE A 334 6.31 1.48 6.67
CA ILE A 334 5.54 2.14 5.62
C ILE A 334 6.09 1.65 4.28
N GLY A 335 5.25 1.06 3.44
CA GLY A 335 5.72 0.44 2.20
C GLY A 335 6.70 -0.72 2.48
N GLN A 336 7.85 -0.67 1.80
CA GLN A 336 8.95 -1.63 1.97
C GLN A 336 10.01 -1.15 2.98
N GLU A 337 9.76 -0.06 3.70
CA GLU A 337 10.74 0.59 4.56
C GLU A 337 10.39 0.46 6.05
N THR A 338 11.43 0.55 6.88
CA THR A 338 11.31 0.57 8.34
C THR A 338 12.17 1.67 8.90
N VAL A 339 11.58 2.53 9.73
CA VAL A 339 12.29 3.65 10.35
C VAL A 339 11.86 3.79 11.80
N LEU A 340 12.79 4.21 12.67
CA LEU A 340 12.45 4.58 14.04
C LEU A 340 11.78 5.95 14.01
N SER A 341 10.64 6.08 14.71
CA SER A 341 9.86 7.31 14.74
C SER A 341 9.42 7.69 16.14
N SER A 342 9.42 8.99 16.44
CA SER A 342 8.72 9.56 17.59
C SER A 342 7.24 9.75 17.27
N LEU A 343 6.37 9.41 18.21
CA LEU A 343 4.92 9.48 18.04
C LEU A 343 4.32 10.62 18.87
N THR A 344 3.49 11.45 18.25
CA THR A 344 2.67 12.44 18.97
C THR A 344 1.20 12.19 18.66
N PHE A 345 0.43 11.79 19.68
CA PHE A 345 -1.00 11.50 19.55
C PHE A 345 -1.84 12.78 19.71
N PHE A 346 -2.88 12.90 18.91
CA PHE A 346 -3.86 13.99 19.02
C PHE A 346 -5.21 13.57 18.43
N THR A 347 -6.30 14.20 18.88
CA THR A 347 -7.67 13.92 18.42
C THR A 347 -8.37 15.19 17.96
N LYS A 348 -9.34 15.03 17.06
CA LYS A 348 -10.16 16.13 16.59
C LYS A 348 -11.13 16.59 17.68
N ILE A 349 -11.15 17.88 18.00
CA ILE A 349 -12.14 18.44 18.91
C ILE A 349 -13.50 18.39 18.20
N LYS A 350 -14.47 17.67 18.78
CA LYS A 350 -15.84 17.54 18.25
C LYS A 350 -16.56 18.90 18.34
N LEU A 351 -16.39 19.74 17.32
CA LEU A 351 -17.22 20.92 17.07
C LEU A 351 -18.22 20.51 15.97
N ASP A 352 -19.42 20.13 16.39
CA ASP A 352 -20.61 19.78 15.62
C ASP A 352 -20.56 18.56 14.66
N ASN A 353 -21.69 17.82 14.67
CA ASN A 353 -21.95 16.53 14.02
C ASN A 353 -22.05 16.59 12.49
N HIS A 354 -21.11 17.25 11.80
CA HIS A 354 -21.02 17.12 10.35
C HIS A 354 -20.19 15.87 9.99
N LEU A 355 -20.84 14.97 9.26
CA LEU A 355 -20.32 13.75 8.63
C LEU A 355 -19.12 14.07 7.72
N ASN A 356 -17.93 14.24 8.30
CA ASN A 356 -16.70 14.29 7.53
C ASN A 356 -16.09 12.89 7.47
N ASN A 357 -15.59 12.53 6.30
CA ASN A 357 -14.88 11.27 6.08
C ASN A 357 -13.73 11.13 7.09
N PRO A 358 -13.59 9.98 7.78
CA PRO A 358 -12.60 9.78 8.85
C PRO A 358 -11.14 9.88 8.35
N CYS A 359 -10.91 9.63 7.06
CA CYS A 359 -9.57 9.67 6.45
C CYS A 359 -9.04 11.08 6.13
N GLU A 360 -9.77 12.14 6.50
CA GLU A 360 -9.44 13.49 6.04
C GLU A 360 -8.91 14.37 7.18
N PHE A 361 -7.61 14.65 7.14
CA PHE A 361 -6.97 15.58 8.07
C PHE A 361 -7.21 17.03 7.62
N ASP A 362 -7.95 17.79 8.42
CA ASP A 362 -8.29 19.18 8.14
C ASP A 362 -7.47 20.15 8.99
N LYS A 363 -6.47 20.79 8.36
CA LYS A 363 -5.58 21.80 8.97
C LYS A 363 -6.28 23.05 9.49
N THR A 364 -7.56 23.24 9.19
CA THR A 364 -8.34 24.39 9.64
C THR A 364 -9.00 24.16 11.00
N ILE A 365 -9.02 22.92 11.48
CA ILE A 365 -9.67 22.52 12.73
C ILE A 365 -8.63 22.46 13.86
N MET A 366 -9.08 22.69 15.08
CA MET A 366 -8.28 22.52 16.29
C MET A 366 -8.27 21.05 16.74
N TYR A 367 -7.09 20.58 17.10
CA TYR A 367 -6.87 19.24 17.62
C TYR A 367 -6.40 19.31 19.06
N GLN A 368 -6.81 18.34 19.87
CA GLN A 368 -6.41 18.20 21.26
C GLN A 368 -5.31 17.15 21.37
N TYR A 369 -4.25 17.47 22.09
CA TYR A 369 -3.16 16.54 22.39
C TYR A 369 -3.64 15.38 23.28
N ILE A 370 -3.08 14.19 23.04
CA ILE A 370 -3.35 12.99 23.82
C ILE A 370 -2.02 12.48 24.41
N ASP A 371 -1.98 12.24 25.71
CA ASP A 371 -0.82 11.67 26.39
C ASP A 371 -0.63 10.18 26.10
N GLU A 372 -1.71 9.40 26.06
CA GLU A 372 -1.68 7.95 25.87
C GLU A 372 -2.87 7.48 25.03
N ILE A 373 -2.61 6.56 24.08
CA ILE A 373 -3.68 5.98 23.27
C ILE A 373 -4.49 4.95 24.09
N SER A 374 -5.81 5.16 24.17
CA SER A 374 -6.73 4.22 24.80
C SER A 374 -7.00 3.02 23.89
N ASN A 375 -7.53 1.94 24.47
CA ASN A 375 -8.00 0.78 23.71
C ASN A 375 -9.40 1.01 23.09
N GLU A 376 -10.05 2.13 23.40
CA GLU A 376 -11.39 2.44 22.89
C GLU A 376 -11.33 2.86 21.42
N ILE A 377 -12.35 2.47 20.65
CA ILE A 377 -12.41 2.65 19.19
C ILE A 377 -12.82 4.10 18.89
N ASP A 378 -11.98 5.06 19.25
CA ASP A 378 -12.13 6.43 18.78
C ASP A 378 -11.51 6.55 17.39
N ASN A 379 -12.37 6.50 16.36
CA ASN A 379 -11.98 6.66 14.95
C ASN A 379 -11.37 8.05 14.62
N ASN A 380 -11.20 8.93 15.61
CA ASN A 380 -10.73 10.30 15.45
C ASN A 380 -9.30 10.53 16.00
N VAL A 381 -8.59 9.47 16.38
CA VAL A 381 -7.20 9.56 16.83
C VAL A 381 -6.27 9.63 15.62
N TYR A 382 -5.39 10.64 15.65
CA TYR A 382 -4.33 10.87 14.70
C TYR A 382 -2.98 10.75 15.39
N VAL A 383 -1.96 10.44 14.60
CA VAL A 383 -0.56 10.39 15.07
C VAL A 383 0.30 11.19 14.14
N LEU A 384 1.08 12.12 14.68
CA LEU A 384 2.23 12.69 13.99
C LEU A 384 3.41 11.77 14.24
N LEU A 385 3.95 11.25 13.14
CA LEU A 385 5.18 10.48 13.10
C LEU A 385 6.32 11.41 12.68
N GLU A 386 7.36 11.47 13.50
CA GLU A 386 8.61 12.15 13.17
C GLU A 386 9.70 11.10 13.00
N PHE A 387 10.26 11.00 11.80
CA PHE A 387 11.20 9.95 11.40
C PHE A 387 12.64 10.37 11.66
N GLU A 388 13.47 9.42 12.10
CA GLU A 388 14.91 9.65 12.27
C GLU A 388 15.62 9.95 10.93
N HIS A 389 15.15 9.31 9.86
CA HIS A 389 15.63 9.49 8.48
C HIS A 389 14.45 9.67 7.53
N PRO A 390 14.62 10.35 6.39
CA PRO A 390 13.50 10.63 5.51
C PRO A 390 13.00 9.35 4.84
N VAL A 391 11.68 9.13 4.88
CA VAL A 391 11.01 7.94 4.35
C VAL A 391 9.91 8.34 3.37
N ILE A 392 9.69 7.51 2.36
CA ILE A 392 8.62 7.71 1.40
C ILE A 392 7.31 7.20 1.97
N CYS A 393 6.33 8.09 2.08
CA CYS A 393 5.01 7.79 2.63
C CYS A 393 3.95 7.89 1.51
N PRO A 394 3.63 6.78 0.81
CA PRO A 394 2.59 6.80 -0.21
C PRO A 394 1.24 7.13 0.42
N MET A 395 0.42 7.87 -0.33
CA MET A 395 -0.88 8.32 0.15
C MET A 395 -1.82 7.16 0.44
N ASN A 396 -2.54 7.26 1.57
CA ASN A 396 -3.41 6.20 2.08
C ASN A 396 -2.68 4.86 2.33
N GLY A 397 -1.33 4.88 2.30
CA GLY A 397 -0.51 3.73 2.61
C GLY A 397 -0.72 3.29 4.04
N LEU A 398 -0.70 1.98 4.25
CA LEU A 398 -0.77 1.38 5.57
C LEU A 398 0.55 1.62 6.30
N ALA A 399 0.48 2.15 7.51
CA ALA A 399 1.60 2.30 8.43
C ALA A 399 1.39 1.40 9.65
N ILE A 400 2.42 0.64 10.02
CA ILE A 400 2.38 -0.26 11.18
C ILE A 400 3.48 0.13 12.15
N GLY A 401 3.13 0.36 13.42
CA GLY A 401 4.08 0.62 14.49
C GLY A 401 4.34 -0.64 15.31
N ALA A 402 5.60 -1.02 15.48
CA ALA A 402 6.01 -2.16 16.29
C ALA A 402 7.20 -1.84 17.19
N LYS A 403 7.27 -2.54 18.32
CA LYS A 403 8.39 -2.49 19.26
C LYS A 403 9.25 -3.73 19.10
N LEU A 404 10.38 -3.59 18.41
CA LEU A 404 11.24 -4.71 18.02
C LEU A 404 12.37 -5.00 19.01
N ASP A 405 12.70 -4.03 19.88
CA ASP A 405 13.84 -4.12 20.81
C ASP A 405 13.56 -5.08 21.98
N THR A 406 12.29 -5.31 22.28
CA THR A 406 11.87 -6.21 23.36
C THR A 406 11.66 -7.60 22.79
N TYR A 407 12.68 -8.47 22.92
CA TYR A 407 12.57 -9.89 22.64
C TYR A 407 11.76 -10.62 23.74
N SER A 408 10.54 -10.17 24.01
CA SER A 408 9.60 -10.94 24.83
C SER A 408 8.90 -11.96 23.94
N ILE A 409 9.15 -13.25 24.17
CA ILE A 409 8.52 -14.36 23.43
C ILE A 409 7.00 -14.45 23.73
N THR A 410 6.51 -13.74 24.75
CA THR A 410 5.18 -13.92 25.35
C THR A 410 4.17 -12.81 25.04
N SER A 411 4.55 -11.75 24.33
CA SER A 411 3.63 -10.66 23.95
C SER A 411 3.80 -10.21 22.52
N CYS A 412 2.69 -9.79 21.90
CA CYS A 412 2.68 -9.23 20.56
C CYS A 412 3.60 -8.01 20.48
N ARG A 413 4.42 -7.93 19.43
CA ARG A 413 5.34 -6.80 19.18
C ARG A 413 4.71 -5.67 18.38
N ILE A 414 3.60 -5.94 17.69
CA ILE A 414 2.88 -4.97 16.86
C ILE A 414 2.01 -4.14 17.80
N ALA A 415 2.23 -2.83 17.82
CA ALA A 415 1.68 -1.93 18.81
C ALA A 415 0.45 -1.18 18.28
N LEU A 416 0.54 -0.64 17.06
CA LEU A 416 -0.52 0.13 16.43
C LEU A 416 -0.44 0.07 14.90
N TYR A 417 -1.50 0.51 14.24
CA TYR A 417 -1.53 0.69 12.79
C TYR A 417 -2.46 1.85 12.42
N GLY A 418 -2.27 2.42 11.24
CA GLY A 418 -3.08 3.51 10.70
C GLY A 418 -2.76 3.78 9.24
N HIS A 419 -3.42 4.78 8.66
CA HIS A 419 -3.23 5.13 7.25
C HIS A 419 -2.58 6.50 7.09
N VAL A 420 -1.60 6.60 6.19
CA VAL A 420 -0.91 7.85 5.86
C VAL A 420 -1.90 8.86 5.29
N CYS A 421 -2.07 9.97 5.99
CA CYS A 421 -2.70 11.17 5.49
C CYS A 421 -1.64 12.15 4.99
N LYS A 422 -1.84 12.69 3.79
CA LYS A 422 -1.33 14.04 3.48
C LYS A 422 -2.41 15.06 3.72
N SER A 423 -1.92 16.25 4.02
CA SER A 423 -2.64 17.48 3.79
C SER A 423 -3.30 17.46 2.42
N LYS A 424 -4.59 17.79 2.41
CA LYS A 424 -5.27 18.21 1.19
C LYS A 424 -4.48 19.33 0.53
N THR A 425 -4.26 19.17 -0.77
CA THR A 425 -4.00 20.27 -1.69
C THR A 425 -5.28 21.10 -1.78
N ARG A 426 -5.14 22.42 -1.84
CA ARG A 426 -6.30 23.26 -2.13
C ARG A 426 -6.38 23.43 -3.63
N ARG A 427 -7.56 23.12 -4.17
CA ARG A 427 -7.87 23.24 -5.59
C ARG A 427 -8.78 24.43 -5.77
N GLY A 428 -8.40 25.31 -6.68
CA GLY A 428 -9.20 26.45 -7.10
C GLY A 428 -9.35 26.47 -8.62
N GLN A 429 -10.15 27.41 -9.09
CA GLN A 429 -10.35 27.65 -10.51
C GLN A 429 -9.85 29.04 -10.86
N LEU A 430 -9.27 29.16 -12.05
CA LEU A 430 -8.92 30.44 -12.64
C LEU A 430 -10.20 31.22 -12.95
N GLU A 431 -10.40 32.37 -12.30
CA GLU A 431 -11.59 33.20 -12.53
C GLU A 431 -11.32 34.30 -13.55
N ARG A 432 -10.17 34.96 -13.43
CA ARG A 432 -9.83 36.12 -14.28
C ARG A 432 -8.33 36.26 -14.44
N ILE A 433 -7.89 36.67 -15.62
CA ILE A 433 -6.51 37.09 -15.88
C ILE A 433 -6.42 38.61 -15.80
N VAL A 434 -5.41 39.11 -15.08
CA VAL A 434 -5.13 40.55 -14.94
C VAL A 434 -4.08 40.96 -15.97
N ASN A 435 -3.00 40.19 -16.08
CA ASN A 435 -1.94 40.34 -17.08
C ASN A 435 -1.28 38.96 -17.33
N PRO A 436 -0.36 38.81 -18.30
CA PRO A 436 0.26 37.52 -18.65
C PRO A 436 0.91 36.76 -17.48
N ARG A 437 1.29 37.46 -16.41
CA ARG A 437 1.92 36.89 -15.21
C ARG A 437 1.07 37.01 -13.96
N MET A 438 -0.22 37.36 -14.05
CA MET A 438 -1.03 37.58 -12.87
C MET A 438 -2.47 37.19 -13.12
N CYS A 439 -2.98 36.31 -12.26
CA CYS A 439 -4.34 35.83 -12.32
C CYS A 439 -5.05 35.88 -10.96
N ILE A 440 -6.38 35.87 -11.03
CA ILE A 440 -7.28 35.82 -9.89
C ILE A 440 -7.89 34.42 -9.84
N VAL A 441 -7.71 33.79 -8.70
CA VAL A 441 -8.13 32.41 -8.45
C VAL A 441 -9.24 32.40 -7.40
N ASN A 442 -10.27 31.61 -7.67
CA ASN A 442 -11.40 31.38 -6.77
C ASN A 442 -11.39 29.94 -6.24
N GLY A 443 -11.97 29.71 -5.06
CA GLY A 443 -12.13 28.37 -4.48
C GLY A 443 -10.92 27.85 -3.69
N LEU A 444 -9.75 28.51 -3.74
CA LEU A 444 -8.59 28.15 -2.91
C LEU A 444 -8.80 28.46 -1.41
N PHE A 445 -9.56 29.49 -1.07
CA PHE A 445 -9.71 29.95 0.31
C PHE A 445 -11.16 30.33 0.64
N LYS A 446 -11.57 30.15 1.90
CA LYS A 446 -12.84 30.66 2.43
C LYS A 446 -12.68 32.12 2.82
N ARG A 447 -13.79 32.88 2.88
CA ARG A 447 -13.82 34.31 3.26
C ARG A 447 -13.09 34.62 4.58
N GLU A 448 -13.14 33.71 5.54
CA GLU A 448 -12.58 33.87 6.89
C GLU A 448 -11.09 33.46 6.99
N THR A 449 -10.43 33.17 5.87
CA THR A 449 -9.04 32.69 5.91
C THR A 449 -8.07 33.83 6.23
N ASN A 450 -7.17 33.62 7.20
CA ASN A 450 -6.07 34.55 7.47
C ASN A 450 -5.04 34.47 6.32
N TRP A 451 -4.98 35.53 5.52
CA TRP A 451 -4.23 35.61 4.27
C TRP A 451 -2.72 35.75 4.44
N ASP A 452 -2.27 36.44 5.49
CA ASP A 452 -0.86 36.77 5.70
C ASP A 452 0.04 35.52 5.79
N ILE A 453 -0.57 34.40 6.16
CA ILE A 453 0.07 33.10 6.30
C ILE A 453 0.38 32.45 4.93
N PHE A 454 -0.36 32.81 3.89
CA PHE A 454 -0.30 32.14 2.57
C PHE A 454 0.38 32.97 1.49
N ILE A 455 0.68 34.24 1.77
CA ILE A 455 1.42 35.12 0.86
C ILE A 455 2.84 34.57 0.69
N GLY A 456 3.29 34.47 -0.56
CA GLY A 456 4.60 33.95 -0.95
C GLY A 456 4.66 32.44 -1.18
N LEU A 457 3.59 31.70 -0.90
CA LEU A 457 3.54 30.26 -1.17
C LEU A 457 3.36 30.01 -2.67
N ARG A 458 4.12 29.05 -3.19
CA ARG A 458 4.09 28.57 -4.57
C ARG A 458 2.79 27.80 -4.84
N ALA A 459 2.12 28.12 -5.93
CA ALA A 459 1.02 27.34 -6.48
C ALA A 459 1.31 27.07 -7.96
N TYR A 460 0.58 26.16 -8.58
CA TYR A 460 0.70 25.94 -10.01
C TYR A 460 -0.67 25.76 -10.68
N LEU A 461 -0.75 26.23 -11.91
CA LEU A 461 -1.88 26.01 -12.81
C LEU A 461 -1.65 24.73 -13.58
N ILE A 462 -2.70 23.93 -13.72
CA ILE A 462 -2.79 22.83 -14.67
C ILE A 462 -3.68 23.29 -15.82
N ILE A 463 -3.16 23.28 -17.03
CA ILE A 463 -3.92 23.51 -18.26
C ILE A 463 -4.09 22.17 -18.94
N LYS A 464 -5.34 21.78 -19.19
CA LYS A 464 -5.70 20.62 -20.01
C LYS A 464 -6.10 21.11 -21.39
N SER A 465 -5.32 20.80 -22.43
CA SER A 465 -5.71 21.06 -23.81
C SER A 465 -6.64 19.94 -24.30
N ASN A 466 -7.85 20.30 -24.71
CA ASN A 466 -8.70 19.41 -25.50
C ASN A 466 -8.31 19.59 -26.98
N GLU A 467 -7.24 18.92 -27.42
CA GLU A 467 -7.04 18.73 -28.85
C GLU A 467 -7.67 17.40 -29.27
N ASP A 468 -8.14 17.37 -30.51
CA ASP A 468 -9.11 16.41 -31.06
C ASP A 468 -8.79 14.93 -30.81
N SER A 469 -9.87 14.17 -30.65
CA SER A 469 -10.00 12.74 -30.36
C SER A 469 -9.37 11.79 -31.40
N SER A 470 -8.07 11.92 -31.67
CA SER A 470 -7.34 11.01 -32.56
C SER A 470 -5.88 10.72 -32.16
N SER A 471 -5.38 11.30 -31.06
CA SER A 471 -4.09 10.91 -30.47
C SER A 471 -4.16 10.87 -28.94
N ASN A 472 -3.71 9.76 -28.34
CA ASN A 472 -3.91 9.43 -26.92
C ASN A 472 -2.97 10.15 -25.94
N ASP A 473 -2.45 11.34 -26.28
CA ASP A 473 -1.59 12.12 -25.39
C ASP A 473 -2.29 13.42 -24.95
N ASN A 474 -2.95 13.38 -23.79
CA ASN A 474 -3.39 14.58 -23.08
C ASN A 474 -2.15 15.34 -22.60
N HIS A 475 -1.70 16.36 -23.33
CA HIS A 475 -0.63 17.24 -22.89
C HIS A 475 -1.10 18.10 -21.69
N ILE A 476 -0.62 17.74 -20.49
CA ILE A 476 -0.86 18.51 -19.26
C ILE A 476 0.27 19.52 -19.08
N GLN A 477 -0.03 20.80 -19.29
CA GLN A 477 0.95 21.87 -19.08
C GLN A 477 0.82 22.43 -17.65
N ARG A 478 1.95 22.53 -16.93
CA ARG A 478 2.02 23.10 -15.57
C ARG A 478 2.74 24.45 -15.58
N ILE A 479 2.10 25.47 -15.01
CA ILE A 479 2.68 26.82 -14.88
C ILE A 479 2.75 27.19 -13.41
N TYR A 480 3.95 27.42 -12.91
CA TYR A 480 4.20 27.74 -11.51
C TYR A 480 4.04 29.25 -11.24
N GLY A 481 3.67 29.57 -10.02
CA GLY A 481 3.49 30.93 -9.52
C GLY A 481 3.49 30.98 -8.00
N TYR A 482 3.27 32.14 -7.42
CA TYR A 482 3.20 32.38 -5.98
C TYR A 482 2.00 33.26 -5.62
N ILE A 483 1.42 33.00 -4.46
CA ILE A 483 0.28 33.77 -3.94
C ILE A 483 0.80 35.14 -3.52
N GLU A 484 0.26 36.19 -4.12
CA GLU A 484 0.70 37.56 -3.86
C GLU A 484 -0.14 38.23 -2.78
N SER A 485 -1.48 38.20 -2.92
CA SER A 485 -2.38 38.90 -2.00
C SER A 485 -3.83 38.41 -2.08
N SER A 486 -4.65 38.76 -1.09
CA SER A 486 -6.10 38.58 -1.16
C SER A 486 -6.74 39.51 -2.20
N PHE A 487 -7.82 39.06 -2.83
CA PHE A 487 -8.60 39.82 -3.79
C PHE A 487 -10.08 39.96 -3.34
N GLY A 488 -10.42 41.09 -2.73
CA GLY A 488 -11.78 41.40 -2.29
C GLY A 488 -12.25 40.57 -1.06
N GLN A 489 -13.57 40.52 -0.84
CA GLN A 489 -14.16 39.91 0.37
C GLN A 489 -14.66 38.46 0.17
N SER A 490 -14.37 37.80 -0.96
CA SER A 490 -15.01 36.54 -1.36
C SER A 490 -14.08 35.31 -1.34
N GLY A 491 -12.94 35.37 -0.64
CA GLY A 491 -12.01 34.22 -0.58
C GLY A 491 -11.12 34.06 -1.83
N LYS A 492 -11.09 35.06 -2.73
CA LYS A 492 -10.28 35.06 -3.95
C LYS A 492 -8.87 35.55 -3.67
N CYS A 493 -7.89 35.09 -4.44
CA CYS A 493 -6.50 35.51 -4.32
C CYS A 493 -5.86 35.87 -5.65
N ARG A 494 -4.86 36.75 -5.59
CA ARG A 494 -3.94 37.04 -6.70
C ARG A 494 -2.82 36.02 -6.68
N LEU A 495 -2.61 35.38 -7.82
CA LEU A 495 -1.50 34.46 -8.08
C LEU A 495 -0.61 35.10 -9.15
N ALA A 496 0.65 35.35 -8.81
CA ALA A 496 1.67 35.83 -9.72
C ALA A 496 2.44 34.65 -10.31
N LEU A 497 2.68 34.62 -11.62
CA LEU A 497 3.23 33.48 -12.34
C LEU A 497 4.70 33.69 -12.67
N GLU A 498 5.47 32.60 -12.65
CA GLU A 498 6.90 32.59 -13.00
C GLU A 498 7.09 32.70 -14.52
N ASN A 499 6.18 32.11 -15.30
CA ASN A 499 6.16 32.15 -16.75
C ASN A 499 4.86 32.78 -17.26
N ASP A 500 4.93 33.39 -18.45
CA ASP A 500 3.77 33.96 -19.13
C ASP A 500 2.77 32.86 -19.51
N LEU A 501 1.47 33.16 -19.35
CA LEU A 501 0.41 32.27 -19.83
C LEU A 501 0.45 32.18 -21.37
N PRO A 502 0.15 31.00 -21.95
CA PRO A 502 0.04 30.84 -23.39
C PRO A 502 -0.93 31.87 -24.01
N ASP A 503 -0.56 32.40 -25.17
CA ASP A 503 -1.32 33.45 -25.88
C ASP A 503 -2.77 33.03 -26.18
N GLU A 504 -3.00 31.73 -26.38
CA GLU A 504 -4.33 31.13 -26.58
C GLU A 504 -5.26 31.38 -25.38
N ILE A 505 -4.75 31.23 -24.16
CA ILE A 505 -5.51 31.45 -22.92
C ILE A 505 -5.71 32.95 -22.72
N LEU A 506 -4.71 33.78 -23.03
CA LEU A 506 -4.83 35.24 -22.95
C LEU A 506 -5.90 35.80 -23.90
N ALA A 507 -6.01 35.24 -25.11
CA ALA A 507 -7.04 35.60 -26.07
C ALA A 507 -8.46 35.25 -25.58
N GLN A 508 -8.63 34.08 -24.94
CA GLN A 508 -9.94 33.65 -24.42
C GLN A 508 -10.46 34.54 -23.29
N TYR A 509 -9.59 34.99 -22.38
CA TYR A 509 -10.00 35.76 -21.20
C TYR A 509 -10.00 37.29 -21.41
N SER A 510 -9.52 37.80 -22.56
CA SER A 510 -9.47 39.24 -22.88
C SER A 510 -10.71 39.76 -23.62
N SER A 511 -11.51 38.90 -24.26
CA SER A 511 -12.68 39.31 -25.03
C SER A 511 -13.89 39.65 -24.13
N LYS A 512 -14.39 40.89 -24.20
CA LYS A 512 -15.61 41.32 -23.48
C LYS A 512 -16.88 40.55 -23.89
N ALA A 513 -16.84 39.81 -25.01
CA ALA A 513 -17.94 39.00 -25.53
C ALA A 513 -17.93 37.52 -25.03
N GLY A 514 -16.83 37.03 -24.45
CA GLY A 514 -16.72 35.65 -23.94
C GLY A 514 -17.41 35.38 -22.60
N ARG A 515 -18.14 36.35 -22.04
CA ARG A 515 -18.83 36.20 -20.73
C ARG A 515 -20.07 35.31 -20.76
N LYS A 516 -20.56 34.89 -21.92
CA LYS A 516 -21.87 34.21 -22.01
C LYS A 516 -21.96 32.91 -22.82
N GLN A 517 -20.91 32.46 -23.50
CA GLN A 517 -20.91 31.14 -24.15
C GLN A 517 -19.48 30.79 -24.53
N ILE A 518 -19.00 29.63 -24.07
CA ILE A 518 -17.96 28.72 -24.63
C ILE A 518 -17.37 27.92 -23.46
N SER A 519 -17.27 26.60 -23.66
CA SER A 519 -16.66 25.61 -22.78
C SER A 519 -15.29 26.09 -22.28
N GLN A 520 -15.21 26.41 -20.99
CA GLN A 520 -13.96 26.81 -20.34
C GLN A 520 -12.93 25.68 -20.50
N PRO A 521 -11.67 25.98 -20.84
CA PRO A 521 -10.60 25.03 -20.55
C PRO A 521 -10.60 24.76 -19.05
N ASP A 522 -10.52 23.48 -18.65
CA ASP A 522 -10.44 23.03 -17.26
C ASP A 522 -9.08 23.47 -16.67
N ILE A 523 -8.95 24.76 -16.33
CA ILE A 523 -7.75 25.30 -15.71
C ILE A 523 -7.90 25.21 -14.19
N GLU A 524 -7.20 24.24 -13.62
CA GLU A 524 -7.19 23.97 -12.18
C GLU A 524 -5.95 24.60 -11.53
N VAL A 525 -6.14 25.30 -10.41
CA VAL A 525 -5.04 25.87 -9.62
C VAL A 525 -4.83 25.03 -8.38
N ILE A 526 -3.60 24.58 -8.15
CA ILE A 526 -3.24 23.74 -7.02
C ILE A 526 -2.25 24.49 -6.12
N LEU A 527 -2.64 24.64 -4.85
CA LEU A 527 -1.76 25.14 -3.78
C LEU A 527 -1.38 24.00 -2.85
N GLU A 528 -0.08 23.80 -2.67
CA GLU A 528 0.49 22.83 -1.75
C GLU A 528 1.25 23.55 -0.63
N PHE A 529 0.97 23.24 0.63
CA PHE A 529 1.66 23.90 1.74
C PHE A 529 1.72 23.02 3.00
N LYS A 530 2.73 23.23 3.85
CA LYS A 530 2.90 22.59 5.16
C LYS A 530 2.64 23.63 6.26
N LYS A 531 1.72 23.35 7.18
CA LYS A 531 1.44 24.22 8.32
C LYS A 531 2.03 23.55 9.56
N ASN A 532 3.00 24.20 10.20
CA ASN A 532 3.62 23.67 11.40
C ASN A 532 2.68 23.90 12.58
N ILE A 533 2.37 22.82 13.31
CA ILE A 533 1.42 22.84 14.43
C ILE A 533 2.06 23.42 15.71
N PHE A 534 3.40 23.42 15.80
CA PHE A 534 4.16 23.86 16.98
C PHE A 534 5.09 25.07 16.73
N ASP A 535 4.82 25.88 15.70
CA ASP A 535 5.50 27.15 15.57
C ASP A 535 4.72 28.24 16.34
N PRO A 536 5.29 28.86 17.40
CA PRO A 536 4.64 29.98 18.09
C PRO A 536 4.33 31.16 17.14
N GLN A 537 4.97 31.21 15.97
CA GLN A 537 4.74 32.22 14.94
C GLN A 537 3.77 31.76 13.83
N ARG A 538 3.20 30.54 13.92
CA ARG A 538 2.23 29.98 12.96
C ARG A 538 2.71 30.01 11.50
N ARG A 539 4.01 29.87 11.24
CA ARG A 539 4.55 29.92 9.88
C ARG A 539 4.05 28.75 9.04
N VAL A 540 3.70 29.03 7.80
CA VAL A 540 3.45 28.03 6.77
C VAL A 540 4.67 27.95 5.89
N ILE A 541 5.16 26.73 5.66
CA ILE A 541 6.37 26.42 4.90
C ILE A 541 5.95 25.62 3.68
N GLN A 542 6.63 25.82 2.57
CA GLN A 542 6.46 25.01 1.37
C GLN A 542 7.71 24.22 1.06
#